data_AF-A0A0G4JBP8-F1
#
_entry.id   AF-A0A0G4JBP8-F1
#
_cell.length_a   1.000
_cell.length_b   1.000
_cell.length_c   1.000
_cell.angle_alpha   90.00
_cell.angle_beta   90.00
_cell.angle_gamma   90.00
#
_symmetry.space_group_name_H-M   'P 1'
#
loop_
_entity.id
_entity.type
_entity.pdbx_description
1 polymer ?
#
loop_
_entity_poly.entity_id
_entity_poly.type
_entity_poly.pdbx_seq_one_letter_code
_entity_poly.pdbx_strand_id
1 'polypeptide(L)'
;MIPVAPGAHRVRDSLLASQRAASRLDALRRPRRLIVASLSALTLLLSAFAPSTAHADCDPSNRDIANHLMTYSGQLGERNPLRLVLRPTSGGKLEGRYANASSQSDTYLTGKLEARSRLQLTEFDAGGMPRATFEGEFSSNDDVNRQRGASSTCEVISGQWKDLRSGRSVPFELALTSIQSGKIDHLYGVAGVNDDETVNRAATQFRKGVLDDRRDVVAQSIRYPLHVSLRGKTLILRNPKSLLARYNEIFTDGYVRTIGAAVPRLMFARDQGVMLGDGAVWFDANGRVIGLNRS
;
A
#
# COMPACT_ATOMS: atom_id res chain seq x y z
N MET A 1 -76.51 24.95 33.93
CA MET A 1 -77.92 24.89 33.50
C MET A 1 -77.94 24.53 32.03
N ILE A 2 -78.67 23.46 31.69
CA ILE A 2 -79.03 23.04 30.32
C ILE A 2 -80.27 23.86 29.90
N PRO A 3 -80.54 24.10 28.60
CA PRO A 3 -81.54 23.27 27.88
C PRO A 3 -81.11 22.94 26.42
N VAL A 4 -81.22 21.68 25.96
CA VAL A 4 -82.37 20.96 25.34
C VAL A 4 -82.68 21.39 23.89
N ALA A 5 -82.56 20.41 22.97
CA ALA A 5 -82.96 20.41 21.55
C ALA A 5 -84.47 20.14 21.35
N PRO A 6 -85.03 20.24 20.13
CA PRO A 6 -85.28 19.05 19.27
C PRO A 6 -85.22 19.39 17.75
N GLY A 7 -85.31 18.53 16.73
CA GLY A 7 -85.53 17.09 16.57
C GLY A 7 -85.70 16.76 15.06
N ALA A 8 -85.23 15.58 14.68
CA ALA A 8 -85.45 14.70 13.50
C ALA A 8 -86.47 15.05 12.38
N HIS A 9 -86.16 14.71 11.10
CA HIS A 9 -86.57 13.43 10.46
C HIS A 9 -86.24 13.27 8.96
N ARG A 10 -85.80 12.04 8.62
CA ARG A 10 -86.09 11.15 7.45
C ARG A 10 -85.73 11.58 6.01
N VAL A 11 -84.81 10.89 5.29
CA VAL A 11 -84.88 9.53 4.64
C VAL A 11 -85.63 9.63 3.29
N ARG A 12 -85.12 9.24 2.09
CA ARG A 12 -84.77 7.89 1.59
C ARG A 12 -84.30 7.92 0.10
N ASP A 13 -83.48 6.94 -0.31
CA ASP A 13 -83.50 6.16 -1.59
C ASP A 13 -83.35 6.87 -2.96
N SER A 14 -82.75 6.37 -4.07
CA SER A 14 -82.33 5.05 -4.61
C SER A 14 -81.47 5.34 -5.88
N LEU A 15 -80.32 4.70 -6.15
CA LEU A 15 -80.05 3.45 -6.90
C LEU A 15 -80.16 3.48 -8.46
N LEU A 16 -79.13 2.87 -9.08
CA LEU A 16 -79.03 2.26 -10.44
C LEU A 16 -78.79 3.22 -11.65
N ALA A 17 -78.16 2.83 -12.76
CA ALA A 17 -77.16 1.82 -13.15
C ALA A 17 -76.77 2.09 -14.62
N SER A 18 -75.47 2.02 -14.93
CA SER A 18 -74.79 1.46 -16.14
C SER A 18 -75.48 1.47 -17.54
N GLN A 19 -74.78 1.96 -18.58
CA GLN A 19 -74.24 1.13 -19.69
C GLN A 19 -73.54 1.92 -20.83
N ARG A 20 -72.34 1.43 -21.20
CA ARG A 20 -71.69 1.25 -22.53
C ARG A 20 -71.74 2.34 -23.62
N ALA A 21 -70.56 2.78 -24.10
CA ALA A 21 -69.86 2.27 -25.31
C ALA A 21 -68.87 3.31 -25.87
N ALA A 22 -67.83 2.83 -26.54
CA ALA A 22 -66.57 3.51 -26.85
C ALA A 22 -66.54 4.33 -28.16
N SER A 23 -65.69 5.36 -28.22
CA SER A 23 -64.83 5.69 -29.38
C SER A 23 -63.86 6.83 -29.05
N ARG A 24 -62.75 6.87 -29.80
CA ARG A 24 -61.44 7.43 -29.47
C ARG A 24 -61.32 8.94 -29.71
N LEU A 25 -60.48 9.62 -28.92
CA LEU A 25 -59.25 10.35 -29.32
C LEU A 25 -58.98 11.54 -28.38
N ASP A 26 -57.78 11.49 -27.79
CA ASP A 26 -56.89 12.58 -27.41
C ASP A 26 -57.46 13.85 -26.76
N ALA A 27 -57.10 14.06 -25.48
CA ALA A 27 -56.05 15.02 -25.12
C ALA A 27 -56.01 15.29 -23.61
N LEU A 28 -54.79 15.39 -23.08
CA LEU A 28 -54.41 16.04 -21.81
C LEU A 28 -54.75 15.31 -20.49
N ARG A 29 -53.88 14.33 -20.17
CA ARG A 29 -53.65 13.86 -18.79
C ARG A 29 -53.05 14.98 -17.94
N ARG A 30 -53.76 15.41 -16.91
CA ARG A 30 -53.16 15.87 -15.64
C ARG A 30 -53.63 14.94 -14.52
N PRO A 31 -52.76 14.12 -13.91
CA PRO A 31 -53.09 13.49 -12.65
C PRO A 31 -52.50 14.25 -11.46
N ARG A 32 -53.28 14.12 -10.40
CA ARG A 32 -53.11 14.57 -9.03
C ARG A 32 -51.83 14.03 -8.39
N ARG A 33 -51.32 14.85 -7.47
CA ARG A 33 -50.58 14.55 -6.23
C ARG A 33 -50.08 13.11 -6.05
N LEU A 34 -48.76 12.98 -5.99
CA LEU A 34 -48.08 12.03 -5.11
C LEU A 34 -47.12 12.84 -4.24
N ILE A 35 -47.42 12.95 -2.96
CA ILE A 35 -46.43 13.31 -1.95
C ILE A 35 -45.55 12.07 -1.82
N VAL A 36 -44.41 12.08 -2.50
CA VAL A 36 -43.35 11.11 -2.26
C VAL A 36 -42.56 11.64 -1.07
N ALA A 37 -42.71 10.97 0.08
CA ALA A 37 -41.82 11.17 1.20
C ALA A 37 -40.41 10.78 0.74
N SER A 38 -39.54 11.78 0.58
CA SER A 38 -38.13 11.58 0.27
C SER A 38 -37.44 10.99 1.49
N LEU A 39 -37.35 9.66 1.56
CA LEU A 39 -36.31 9.01 2.35
C LEU A 39 -34.97 9.31 1.67
N SER A 40 -34.30 10.36 2.14
CA SER A 40 -32.89 10.57 1.87
C SER A 40 -32.11 9.41 2.48
N ALA A 41 -31.93 8.35 1.70
CA ALA A 41 -30.97 7.30 1.99
C ALA A 41 -29.57 7.92 1.84
N LEU A 42 -29.01 8.37 2.96
CA LEU A 42 -27.60 8.72 3.07
C LEU A 42 -26.81 7.41 2.95
N THR A 43 -26.44 7.04 1.73
CA THR A 43 -25.50 5.96 1.45
C THR A 43 -24.13 6.36 1.98
N LEU A 44 -23.88 6.05 3.25
CA LEU A 44 -22.51 5.91 3.75
C LEU A 44 -21.87 4.78 2.94
N LEU A 45 -21.08 5.16 1.95
CA LEU A 45 -20.11 4.29 1.30
C LEU A 45 -19.10 3.86 2.36
N LEU A 46 -19.42 2.78 3.10
CA LEU A 46 -18.42 1.98 3.78
C LEU A 46 -17.60 1.30 2.68
N SER A 47 -16.54 1.95 2.22
CA SER A 47 -15.41 1.25 1.63
C SER A 47 -14.83 0.34 2.71
N ALA A 48 -15.34 -0.89 2.77
CA ALA A 48 -14.79 -1.96 3.58
C ALA A 48 -13.39 -2.25 3.04
N PHE A 49 -12.38 -1.58 3.59
CA PHE A 49 -11.01 -2.07 3.55
C PHE A 49 -10.99 -3.36 4.36
N ALA A 50 -11.26 -4.48 3.70
CA ALA A 50 -10.81 -5.76 4.22
C ALA A 50 -9.30 -5.61 4.51
N PRO A 51 -8.79 -6.12 5.64
CA PRO A 51 -7.35 -6.19 5.87
C PRO A 51 -6.79 -7.23 4.91
N SER A 52 -6.61 -6.84 3.65
CA SER A 52 -5.72 -7.54 2.74
C SER A 52 -4.34 -7.33 3.34
N THR A 53 -3.76 -8.37 3.93
CA THR A 53 -2.30 -8.44 4.02
C THR A 53 -1.82 -8.35 2.58
N ALA A 54 -1.47 -7.16 2.15
CA ALA A 54 -0.92 -6.94 0.83
C ALA A 54 0.49 -7.50 0.88
N HIS A 55 0.61 -8.79 0.66
CA HIS A 55 1.89 -9.40 0.39
C HIS A 55 2.36 -8.86 -0.95
N ALA A 56 3.60 -8.44 -0.95
CA ALA A 56 4.31 -8.08 -2.15
C ALA A 56 4.26 -9.30 -3.10
N ASP A 57 3.75 -9.08 -4.32
CA ASP A 57 3.45 -10.14 -5.29
C ASP A 57 4.70 -10.48 -6.09
N CYS A 58 5.28 -11.63 -5.80
CA CYS A 58 6.44 -12.17 -6.49
C CYS A 58 6.05 -12.97 -7.75
N ASP A 59 4.77 -13.07 -8.12
CA ASP A 59 4.33 -13.90 -9.25
C ASP A 59 4.71 -13.25 -10.60
N PRO A 60 5.64 -13.84 -11.37
CA PRO A 60 6.05 -13.32 -12.66
C PRO A 60 5.15 -13.81 -13.81
N SER A 61 4.20 -14.71 -13.54
CA SER A 61 3.49 -15.49 -14.57
C SER A 61 2.63 -14.67 -15.53
N ASN A 62 2.41 -13.39 -15.27
CA ASN A 62 1.49 -12.55 -16.02
C ASN A 62 2.09 -11.25 -16.59
N ARG A 63 3.42 -11.08 -16.62
CA ARG A 63 4.01 -9.76 -16.95
C ARG A 63 5.25 -9.81 -17.85
N ASP A 64 5.25 -8.95 -18.86
CA ASP A 64 6.43 -8.62 -19.66
C ASP A 64 7.46 -7.88 -18.78
N ILE A 65 8.51 -8.60 -18.33
CA ILE A 65 9.48 -8.15 -17.32
C ILE A 65 10.35 -6.99 -17.84
N ALA A 66 10.38 -6.72 -19.15
CA ALA A 66 11.26 -5.72 -19.77
C ALA A 66 11.08 -4.27 -19.26
N ASN A 67 9.98 -3.98 -18.55
CA ASN A 67 9.69 -2.66 -17.96
C ASN A 67 9.29 -2.70 -16.47
N HIS A 68 9.66 -3.78 -15.77
CA HIS A 68 9.33 -3.95 -14.37
C HIS A 68 10.52 -3.67 -13.45
N LEU A 69 10.18 -3.15 -12.28
CA LEU A 69 11.06 -2.97 -11.15
C LEU A 69 10.90 -4.17 -10.23
N MET A 70 12.01 -4.85 -9.94
CA MET A 70 12.06 -6.01 -9.07
C MET A 70 12.69 -5.58 -7.75
N THR A 71 11.92 -5.65 -6.67
CA THR A 71 12.38 -5.27 -5.33
C THR A 71 12.74 -6.52 -4.56
N TYR A 72 13.98 -6.60 -4.13
CA TYR A 72 14.50 -7.64 -3.25
C TYR A 72 14.76 -7.08 -1.86
N SER A 73 14.43 -7.85 -0.83
CA SER A 73 14.67 -7.49 0.57
C SER A 73 15.37 -8.64 1.28
N GLY A 74 16.24 -8.30 2.23
CA GLY A 74 16.97 -9.28 3.03
C GLY A 74 18.07 -8.61 3.84
N GLN A 75 19.26 -9.19 3.87
CA GLN A 75 20.35 -8.74 4.74
C GLN A 75 21.67 -8.60 3.99
N LEU A 76 22.49 -7.65 4.44
CA LEU A 76 23.92 -7.51 4.11
C LEU A 76 24.75 -7.83 5.37
N GLY A 77 25.29 -9.04 5.44
CA GLY A 77 25.83 -9.59 6.68
C GLY A 77 24.70 -9.94 7.66
N GLU A 78 25.00 -10.05 8.95
CA GLU A 78 24.05 -10.64 9.91
C GLU A 78 22.92 -9.70 10.37
N ARG A 79 23.13 -8.38 10.36
CA ARG A 79 22.25 -7.42 11.04
C ARG A 79 22.05 -6.10 10.30
N ASN A 80 22.22 -6.10 8.97
CA ASN A 80 22.04 -4.91 8.17
C ASN A 80 20.96 -5.14 7.11
N PRO A 81 19.69 -4.83 7.43
CA PRO A 81 18.60 -4.98 6.49
C PRO A 81 18.91 -4.20 5.22
N LEU A 82 18.77 -4.87 4.09
CA LEU A 82 19.11 -4.38 2.77
C LEU A 82 17.87 -4.47 1.89
N ARG A 83 17.63 -3.41 1.12
CA ARG A 83 16.67 -3.41 0.02
C ARG A 83 17.38 -3.05 -1.27
N LEU A 84 17.11 -3.82 -2.32
CA LEU A 84 17.67 -3.68 -3.65
C LEU A 84 16.52 -3.62 -4.65
N VAL A 85 16.49 -2.60 -5.50
CA VAL A 85 15.56 -2.52 -6.63
C VAL A 85 16.38 -2.65 -7.90
N LEU A 86 15.98 -3.58 -8.77
CA LEU A 86 16.60 -3.81 -10.07
C LEU A 86 15.63 -3.51 -11.20
N ARG A 87 16.18 -2.95 -12.28
CA ARG A 87 15.48 -2.70 -13.53
C ARG A 87 16.30 -3.28 -14.68
N PRO A 88 15.81 -4.32 -15.38
CA PRO A 88 16.42 -4.77 -16.61
C PRO A 88 16.32 -3.70 -17.68
N THR A 89 17.33 -3.63 -18.53
CA THR A 89 17.36 -2.77 -19.72
C THR A 89 17.76 -3.60 -20.94
N SER A 90 17.60 -3.03 -22.13
CA SER A 90 17.95 -3.70 -23.38
C SER A 90 19.40 -4.19 -23.39
N GLY A 91 19.64 -5.42 -23.83
CA GLY A 91 20.98 -5.99 -23.95
C GLY A 91 21.54 -6.62 -22.67
N GLY A 92 20.69 -7.01 -21.71
CA GLY A 92 21.11 -7.75 -20.50
C GLY A 92 21.78 -6.90 -19.43
N LYS A 93 21.72 -5.57 -19.58
CA LYS A 93 22.20 -4.60 -18.59
C LYS A 93 21.17 -4.39 -17.49
N LEU A 94 21.64 -4.12 -16.29
CA LEU A 94 20.84 -3.84 -15.11
C LEU A 94 21.14 -2.44 -14.61
N GLU A 95 20.09 -1.70 -14.31
CA GLU A 95 20.16 -0.55 -13.41
C GLU A 95 19.64 -0.99 -12.04
N GLY A 96 20.24 -0.44 -10.99
CA GLY A 96 19.81 -0.75 -9.63
C GLY A 96 19.91 0.42 -8.68
N ARG A 97 19.17 0.32 -7.58
CA ARG A 97 19.34 1.16 -6.39
C ARG A 97 19.28 0.27 -5.18
N TYR A 98 20.10 0.56 -4.18
CA TYR A 98 19.99 -0.12 -2.90
C TYR A 98 20.02 0.86 -1.73
N ALA A 99 19.44 0.45 -0.61
CA ALA A 99 19.48 1.17 0.65
C ALA A 99 19.46 0.18 1.80
N ASN A 100 20.11 0.54 2.91
CA ASN A 100 19.98 -0.18 4.17
C ASN A 100 19.17 0.63 5.20
N ALA A 101 18.83 0.01 6.33
CA ALA A 101 17.97 0.62 7.34
C ALA A 101 18.52 1.92 7.97
N SER A 102 19.83 2.18 7.87
CA SER A 102 20.48 3.40 8.38
C SER A 102 20.85 4.40 7.27
N SER A 103 20.57 4.09 6.01
CA SER A 103 20.96 4.91 4.87
C SER A 103 20.18 6.23 4.82
N GLN A 104 20.89 7.33 4.60
CA GLN A 104 20.28 8.65 4.41
C GLN A 104 19.83 8.88 2.96
N SER A 105 20.49 8.26 2.00
CA SER A 105 20.13 8.21 0.58
C SER A 105 20.22 6.77 0.09
N ASP A 106 19.61 6.46 -1.05
CA ASP A 106 19.92 5.23 -1.76
C ASP A 106 21.19 5.42 -2.60
N THR A 107 21.76 4.29 -3.01
CA THR A 107 22.98 4.24 -3.79
C THR A 107 22.68 3.63 -5.15
N TYR A 108 23.13 4.29 -6.21
CA TYR A 108 22.96 3.83 -7.58
C TYR A 108 23.92 2.70 -7.91
N LEU A 109 23.41 1.75 -8.69
CA LEU A 109 24.13 0.59 -9.20
C LEU A 109 23.95 0.51 -10.71
N THR A 110 25.00 0.08 -11.40
CA THR A 110 24.89 -0.42 -12.78
C THR A 110 25.48 -1.81 -12.86
N GLY A 111 24.97 -2.64 -13.73
CA GLY A 111 25.48 -3.99 -13.85
C GLY A 111 24.91 -4.75 -15.02
N LYS A 112 25.01 -6.06 -14.93
CA LYS A 112 24.53 -6.99 -15.94
C LYS A 112 24.24 -8.34 -15.31
N LEU A 113 23.51 -9.14 -16.07
CA LEU A 113 23.29 -10.53 -15.76
C LEU A 113 24.12 -11.39 -16.71
N GLU A 114 25.07 -12.14 -16.16
CA GLU A 114 25.90 -13.06 -16.92
C GLU A 114 25.35 -14.48 -16.85
N ALA A 115 25.51 -15.24 -17.93
CA ALA A 115 25.13 -16.65 -18.03
C ALA A 115 23.68 -16.97 -17.58
N ARG A 116 22.79 -15.97 -17.58
CA ARG A 116 21.40 -16.04 -17.10
C ARG A 116 21.25 -16.41 -15.62
N SER A 117 22.26 -16.33 -14.78
CA SER A 117 22.11 -16.60 -13.33
C SER A 117 23.08 -15.82 -12.46
N ARG A 118 24.14 -15.24 -13.03
CA ARG A 118 25.16 -14.54 -12.26
C ARG A 118 24.96 -13.04 -12.31
N LEU A 119 24.58 -12.47 -11.18
CA LEU A 119 24.42 -11.05 -10.96
C LEU A 119 25.79 -10.38 -10.74
N GLN A 120 26.07 -9.33 -11.51
CA GLN A 120 27.19 -8.42 -11.24
C GLN A 120 26.69 -6.98 -11.25
N LEU A 121 26.79 -6.29 -10.11
CA LEU A 121 26.47 -4.87 -9.98
C LEU A 121 27.68 -4.12 -9.43
N THR A 122 27.87 -2.89 -9.90
CA THR A 122 28.90 -1.96 -9.44
C THR A 122 28.25 -0.76 -8.77
N GLU A 123 28.71 -0.45 -7.57
CA GLU A 123 28.44 0.78 -6.84
C GLU A 123 29.49 1.82 -7.24
N PHE A 124 29.04 3.06 -7.41
CA PHE A 124 29.91 4.20 -7.70
C PHE A 124 29.86 5.22 -6.56
N ASP A 125 30.97 5.86 -6.28
CA ASP A 125 30.99 7.03 -5.41
C ASP A 125 30.47 8.29 -6.12
N ALA A 126 30.39 9.41 -5.38
CA ALA A 126 29.90 10.68 -5.93
C ALA A 126 30.76 11.23 -7.09
N GLY A 127 32.01 10.77 -7.22
CA GLY A 127 32.90 11.11 -8.33
C GLY A 127 32.74 10.19 -9.55
N GLY A 128 31.83 9.21 -9.49
CA GLY A 128 31.62 8.23 -10.55
C GLY A 128 32.67 7.11 -10.58
N MET A 129 33.48 6.97 -9.54
CA MET A 129 34.49 5.91 -9.46
C MET A 129 33.88 4.66 -8.82
N PRO A 130 34.17 3.44 -9.35
CA PRO A 130 33.75 2.19 -8.72
C PRO A 130 34.23 2.12 -7.26
N ARG A 131 33.30 1.89 -6.34
CA ARG A 131 33.55 1.81 -4.90
C ARG A 131 33.36 0.40 -4.34
N ALA A 132 32.36 -0.32 -4.84
CA ALA A 132 32.06 -1.67 -4.40
C ALA A 132 31.39 -2.47 -5.50
N THR A 133 31.37 -3.79 -5.36
CA THR A 133 30.62 -4.69 -6.24
C THR A 133 29.67 -5.57 -5.45
N PHE A 134 28.51 -5.88 -6.04
CA PHE A 134 27.70 -7.04 -5.66
C PHE A 134 27.93 -8.13 -6.69
N GLU A 135 28.42 -9.28 -6.25
CA GLU A 135 28.56 -10.48 -7.06
C GLU A 135 27.69 -11.56 -6.44
N GLY A 136 26.68 -12.03 -7.16
CA GLY A 136 25.75 -13.03 -6.65
C GLY A 136 25.22 -13.97 -7.71
N GLU A 137 24.45 -14.94 -7.26
CA GLU A 137 23.82 -15.94 -8.09
C GLU A 137 22.35 -16.11 -7.68
N PHE A 138 21.51 -16.28 -8.68
CA PHE A 138 20.11 -16.63 -8.51
C PHE A 138 20.00 -18.13 -8.21
N SER A 139 19.18 -18.49 -7.21
CA SER A 139 19.13 -19.86 -6.67
C SER A 139 18.61 -20.92 -7.66
N SER A 140 17.92 -20.53 -8.74
CA SER A 140 17.54 -21.42 -9.83
C SER A 140 17.84 -20.78 -11.19
N ASN A 141 18.43 -21.57 -12.10
CA ASN A 141 18.79 -21.14 -13.47
C ASN A 141 17.57 -20.76 -14.34
N ASP A 142 16.37 -21.19 -13.93
CA ASP A 142 15.10 -20.88 -14.59
C ASP A 142 14.46 -19.57 -14.06
N ASP A 143 15.00 -18.99 -12.99
CA ASP A 143 14.37 -17.86 -12.27
C ASP A 143 14.61 -16.51 -12.96
N VAL A 144 15.74 -16.38 -13.64
CA VAL A 144 16.15 -15.14 -14.32
C VAL A 144 15.27 -14.75 -15.51
N ASN A 145 14.51 -15.70 -16.06
CA ASN A 145 13.80 -15.52 -17.33
C ASN A 145 12.36 -16.06 -17.31
N ARG A 146 11.64 -15.96 -16.17
CA ARG A 146 10.23 -16.40 -16.08
C ARG A 146 9.27 -15.50 -16.88
N GLN A 147 9.34 -15.61 -18.21
CA GLN A 147 8.20 -15.35 -19.08
C GLN A 147 7.22 -16.53 -19.12
N ARG A 148 7.55 -17.69 -18.52
CA ARG A 148 6.69 -18.89 -18.48
C ARG A 148 6.94 -19.74 -17.23
N GLY A 149 5.98 -19.77 -16.30
CA GLY A 149 5.91 -20.78 -15.23
C GLY A 149 5.69 -20.21 -13.82
N ALA A 150 4.71 -20.78 -13.10
CA ALA A 150 4.42 -20.45 -11.71
C ALA A 150 5.35 -21.25 -10.78
N SER A 151 6.17 -20.55 -9.98
CA SER A 151 6.90 -21.13 -8.84
C SER A 151 6.18 -20.76 -7.55
N SER A 152 6.19 -21.65 -6.55
CA SER A 152 5.58 -21.43 -5.23
C SER A 152 6.44 -20.59 -4.27
N THR A 153 7.67 -20.23 -4.65
CA THR A 153 8.59 -19.44 -3.81
C THR A 153 9.16 -18.25 -4.58
N CYS A 154 9.25 -17.09 -3.90
CA CYS A 154 9.94 -15.91 -4.42
C CYS A 154 11.40 -16.26 -4.72
N GLU A 155 11.93 -15.73 -5.83
CA GLU A 155 13.33 -15.87 -6.23
C GLU A 155 14.28 -15.35 -5.14
N VAL A 156 15.43 -16.01 -4.95
CA VAL A 156 16.46 -15.59 -3.98
C VAL A 156 17.80 -15.38 -4.69
N ILE A 157 18.43 -14.25 -4.38
CA ILE A 157 19.79 -13.90 -4.78
C ILE A 157 20.68 -13.99 -3.55
N SER A 158 21.77 -14.74 -3.65
CA SER A 158 22.81 -14.77 -2.62
C SER A 158 24.17 -14.49 -3.22
N GLY A 159 25.08 -13.90 -2.44
CA GLY A 159 26.37 -13.49 -2.96
C GLY A 159 27.22 -12.73 -1.97
N GLN A 160 28.17 -11.96 -2.51
CA GLN A 160 29.11 -11.14 -1.77
C GLN A 160 29.03 -9.68 -2.25
N TRP A 161 28.95 -8.77 -1.28
CA TRP A 161 29.30 -7.37 -1.48
C TRP A 161 30.78 -7.19 -1.16
N LYS A 162 31.54 -6.56 -2.06
CA LYS A 162 32.98 -6.34 -1.90
C LYS A 162 33.31 -4.85 -1.98
N ASP A 163 33.86 -4.32 -0.91
CA ASP A 163 34.44 -2.98 -0.88
C ASP A 163 35.77 -2.99 -1.66
N LEU A 164 35.86 -2.19 -2.73
CA LEU A 164 37.04 -2.17 -3.60
C LEU A 164 38.23 -1.41 -2.99
N ARG A 165 38.01 -0.57 -1.98
CA ARG A 165 39.08 0.20 -1.32
C ARG A 165 39.76 -0.58 -0.22
N SER A 166 38.98 -1.29 0.60
CA SER A 166 39.48 -2.07 1.74
C SER A 166 39.64 -3.56 1.45
N GLY A 167 39.02 -4.06 0.37
CA GLY A 167 38.97 -5.49 0.07
C GLY A 167 38.00 -6.27 0.96
N ARG A 168 37.27 -5.61 1.86
CA ARG A 168 36.29 -6.25 2.75
C ARG A 168 35.17 -6.89 1.93
N SER A 169 34.86 -8.15 2.23
CA SER A 169 33.73 -8.89 1.66
C SER A 169 32.67 -9.15 2.72
N VAL A 170 31.39 -9.02 2.35
CA VAL A 170 30.26 -9.27 3.25
C VAL A 170 29.20 -10.06 2.47
N PRO A 171 28.69 -11.19 3.01
CA PRO A 171 27.65 -11.94 2.34
C PRO A 171 26.35 -11.15 2.28
N PHE A 172 25.57 -11.35 1.23
CA PHE A 172 24.17 -10.89 1.19
C PHE A 172 23.26 -12.04 0.77
N GLU A 173 22.02 -11.98 1.25
CA GLU A 173 20.93 -12.85 0.82
C GLU A 173 19.68 -11.99 0.73
N LEU A 174 19.03 -12.03 -0.43
CA LEU A 174 17.90 -11.18 -0.77
C LEU A 174 16.83 -12.00 -1.46
N ALA A 175 15.62 -11.99 -0.92
CA ALA A 175 14.45 -12.57 -1.56
C ALA A 175 13.70 -11.51 -2.37
N LEU A 176 13.20 -11.90 -3.55
CA LEU A 176 12.26 -11.09 -4.30
C LEU A 176 11.04 -10.86 -3.40
N THR A 177 10.57 -9.62 -3.38
CA THR A 177 9.41 -9.23 -2.59
C THR A 177 8.34 -8.67 -3.50
N SER A 178 8.65 -7.80 -4.46
CA SER A 178 7.63 -7.26 -5.38
C SER A 178 8.13 -7.12 -6.80
N ILE A 179 7.20 -7.27 -7.74
CA ILE A 179 7.35 -6.83 -9.13
C ILE A 179 6.34 -5.71 -9.40
N GLN A 180 6.83 -4.51 -9.73
CA GLN A 180 5.97 -3.34 -10.00
C GLN A 180 6.37 -2.61 -11.29
N SER A 181 5.39 -2.08 -12.01
CA SER A 181 5.67 -1.15 -13.11
C SER A 181 6.02 0.22 -12.52
N GLY A 182 6.87 0.99 -13.18
CA GLY A 182 7.23 2.32 -12.72
C GLY A 182 8.61 2.75 -13.19
N LYS A 183 9.14 3.79 -12.55
CA LYS A 183 10.50 4.29 -12.81
C LYS A 183 11.37 4.12 -11.57
N ILE A 184 12.62 3.70 -11.75
CA ILE A 184 13.53 3.44 -10.63
C ILE A 184 13.93 4.72 -9.87
N ASP A 185 13.81 5.87 -10.51
CA ASP A 185 13.99 7.21 -9.93
C ASP A 185 12.71 7.77 -9.29
N HIS A 186 11.57 7.11 -9.47
CA HIS A 186 10.26 7.53 -8.94
C HIS A 186 9.34 6.32 -8.67
N LEU A 187 9.65 5.60 -7.59
CA LEU A 187 8.99 4.36 -7.18
C LEU A 187 7.57 4.59 -6.65
N TYR A 188 7.31 5.76 -6.05
CA TYR A 188 6.06 5.98 -5.31
C TYR A 188 4.98 6.72 -6.10
N GLY A 189 5.22 6.99 -7.39
CA GLY A 189 4.30 7.74 -8.25
C GLY A 189 2.89 7.15 -8.32
N VAL A 190 2.76 5.81 -8.25
CA VAL A 190 1.45 5.12 -8.23
C VAL A 190 0.60 5.47 -6.99
N ALA A 191 1.24 5.86 -5.89
CA ALA A 191 0.59 6.33 -4.67
C ALA A 191 0.26 7.84 -4.71
N GLY A 192 0.49 8.52 -5.84
CA GLY A 192 0.31 9.96 -5.98
C GLY A 192 1.42 10.80 -5.33
N VAL A 193 2.55 10.18 -4.96
CA VAL A 193 3.73 10.90 -4.46
C VAL A 193 4.37 11.65 -5.64
N ASN A 194 4.76 12.92 -5.43
CA ASN A 194 5.50 13.69 -6.44
C ASN A 194 7.02 13.57 -6.28
N ASP A 195 7.48 13.46 -5.03
CA ASP A 195 8.89 13.32 -4.65
C ASP A 195 9.03 12.17 -3.65
N ASP A 196 9.65 11.08 -4.07
CA ASP A 196 9.87 9.89 -3.25
C ASP A 196 10.58 10.23 -1.93
N GLU A 197 11.45 11.25 -1.93
CA GLU A 197 12.20 11.64 -0.74
C GLU A 197 11.30 12.20 0.36
N THR A 198 10.14 12.75 0.01
CA THR A 198 9.13 13.17 1.00
C THR A 198 8.68 12.01 1.86
N VAL A 199 8.37 10.87 1.26
CA VAL A 199 7.95 9.67 2.00
C VAL A 199 9.14 8.97 2.65
N ASN A 200 10.31 8.92 2.01
CA ASN A 200 11.52 8.33 2.61
C ASN A 200 11.91 9.03 3.93
N ARG A 201 11.92 10.37 3.94
CA ARG A 201 12.20 11.15 5.15
C ARG A 201 11.15 10.90 6.23
N ALA A 202 9.87 10.91 5.85
CA ALA A 202 8.78 10.68 6.80
C ALA A 202 8.82 9.27 7.40
N ALA A 203 9.08 8.24 6.59
CA ALA A 203 9.24 6.86 7.05
C ALA A 203 10.47 6.72 7.98
N THR A 204 11.58 7.38 7.65
CA THR A 204 12.78 7.42 8.50
C THR A 204 12.49 8.07 9.85
N GLN A 205 11.80 9.21 9.86
CA GLN A 205 11.42 9.93 11.07
C GLN A 205 10.42 9.15 11.92
N PHE A 206 9.41 8.53 11.30
CA PHE A 206 8.44 7.67 11.98
C PHE A 206 9.15 6.48 12.64
N ARG A 207 9.96 5.74 11.87
CA ARG A 207 10.73 4.60 12.37
C ARG A 207 11.61 5.00 13.55
N LYS A 208 12.34 6.12 13.44
CA LYS A 208 13.16 6.63 14.54
C LYS A 208 12.32 7.02 15.76
N GLY A 209 11.18 7.69 15.55
CA GLY A 209 10.26 8.05 16.63
C GLY A 209 9.73 6.83 17.40
N VAL A 210 9.43 5.73 16.70
CA VAL A 210 9.03 4.47 17.33
C VAL A 210 10.18 3.83 18.11
N LEU A 211 11.38 3.77 17.55
CA LEU A 211 12.56 3.17 18.19
C LEU A 211 13.03 3.94 19.43
N ASP A 212 12.88 5.27 19.42
CA ASP A 212 13.30 6.15 20.51
C ASP A 212 12.16 6.41 21.53
N ASP A 213 11.02 5.69 21.44
CA ASP A 213 9.76 5.91 22.20
C ASP A 213 9.28 7.39 22.24
N ARG A 214 9.51 8.14 21.15
CA ARG A 214 9.05 9.54 21.00
C ARG A 214 7.61 9.59 20.51
N ARG A 215 6.69 9.36 21.45
CA ARG A 215 5.25 9.21 21.19
C ARG A 215 4.60 10.45 20.58
N ASP A 216 5.09 11.63 20.93
CA ASP A 216 4.67 12.91 20.37
C ASP A 216 4.98 13.00 18.87
N VAL A 217 6.18 12.60 18.47
CA VAL A 217 6.62 12.56 17.06
C VAL A 217 5.81 11.54 16.28
N VAL A 218 5.62 10.35 16.85
CA VAL A 218 4.77 9.30 16.25
C VAL A 218 3.34 9.82 16.07
N ALA A 219 2.74 10.44 17.08
CA ALA A 219 1.39 11.00 16.98
C ALA A 219 1.26 12.12 15.93
N GLN A 220 2.28 12.98 15.79
CA GLN A 220 2.29 14.08 14.81
C GLN A 220 2.40 13.59 13.36
N SER A 221 3.10 12.47 13.13
CA SER A 221 3.28 11.87 11.81
C SER A 221 2.00 11.28 11.21
N ILE A 222 0.97 11.06 12.03
CA ILE A 222 -0.24 10.32 11.64
C ILE A 222 -1.26 11.23 10.98
N ARG A 223 -1.87 10.77 9.89
CA ARG A 223 -3.12 11.33 9.37
C ARG A 223 -4.29 10.68 10.11
N TYR A 224 -5.02 11.47 10.90
CA TYR A 224 -6.23 11.02 11.57
C TYR A 224 -7.46 11.19 10.67
N PRO A 225 -8.48 10.32 10.78
CA PRO A 225 -8.53 9.12 11.61
C PRO A 225 -7.57 8.02 11.11
N LEU A 226 -6.90 7.35 12.06
CA LEU A 226 -5.93 6.28 11.77
C LEU A 226 -6.59 4.92 11.91
N HIS A 227 -6.37 4.07 10.91
CA HIS A 227 -6.75 2.66 10.94
C HIS A 227 -5.61 1.83 11.54
N VAL A 228 -5.92 1.04 12.57
CA VAL A 228 -4.98 0.13 13.20
C VAL A 228 -5.55 -1.29 13.15
N SER A 229 -4.88 -2.19 12.45
CA SER A 229 -5.21 -3.62 12.48
C SER A 229 -4.50 -4.26 13.67
N LEU A 230 -5.28 -4.77 14.63
CA LEU A 230 -4.81 -5.48 15.82
C LEU A 230 -5.41 -6.89 15.80
N ARG A 231 -4.59 -7.92 15.56
CA ARG A 231 -5.02 -9.33 15.61
C ARG A 231 -6.25 -9.59 14.71
N GLY A 232 -6.23 -9.05 13.49
CA GLY A 232 -7.31 -9.17 12.50
C GLY A 232 -8.53 -8.27 12.74
N LYS A 233 -8.54 -7.43 13.79
CA LYS A 233 -9.60 -6.44 14.04
C LYS A 233 -9.12 -5.03 13.73
N THR A 234 -9.94 -4.27 13.01
CA THR A 234 -9.64 -2.86 12.72
C THR A 234 -10.16 -1.95 13.84
N LEU A 235 -9.25 -1.20 14.45
CA LEU A 235 -9.50 -0.12 15.39
C LEU A 235 -9.32 1.22 14.67
N ILE A 236 -10.25 2.16 14.90
CA ILE A 236 -10.13 3.53 14.37
C ILE A 236 -9.77 4.48 15.51
N LEU A 237 -8.62 5.13 15.40
CA LEU A 237 -8.16 6.17 16.31
C LEU A 237 -8.47 7.53 15.69
N ARG A 238 -9.24 8.37 16.37
CA ARG A 238 -9.73 9.63 15.79
C ARG A 238 -8.78 10.82 15.99
N ASN A 239 -7.85 10.73 16.94
CA ASN A 239 -6.98 11.84 17.32
C ASN A 239 -5.72 11.36 18.07
N PRO A 240 -4.71 12.24 18.27
CA PRO A 240 -3.50 11.93 19.04
C PRO A 240 -3.76 11.33 20.42
N LYS A 241 -4.74 11.88 21.16
CA LYS A 241 -5.07 11.40 22.51
C LYS A 241 -5.49 9.93 22.52
N SER A 242 -6.27 9.50 21.51
CA SER A 242 -6.69 8.10 21.38
C SER A 242 -5.54 7.14 21.03
N LEU A 243 -4.54 7.60 20.28
CA LEU A 243 -3.31 6.83 20.04
C LEU A 243 -2.49 6.70 21.32
N LEU A 244 -2.21 7.82 21.99
CA LEU A 244 -1.36 7.84 23.18
C LEU A 244 -1.94 6.96 24.31
N ALA A 245 -3.26 6.95 24.48
CA ALA A 245 -3.94 6.09 25.44
C ALA A 245 -3.77 4.58 25.16
N ARG A 246 -3.46 4.20 23.91
CA ARG A 246 -3.30 2.80 23.46
C ARG A 246 -1.89 2.51 22.94
N TYR A 247 -0.94 3.40 23.20
CA TYR A 247 0.37 3.35 22.54
C TYR A 247 1.06 2.00 22.77
N ASN A 248 1.13 1.54 24.01
CA ASN A 248 1.75 0.26 24.37
C ASN A 248 0.94 -0.97 23.88
N GLU A 249 -0.37 -0.82 23.64
CA GLU A 249 -1.20 -1.89 23.06
C GLU A 249 -0.86 -2.11 21.57
N ILE A 250 -0.50 -1.02 20.88
CA ILE A 250 -0.19 -0.98 19.45
C ILE A 250 1.29 -1.29 19.22
N PHE A 251 2.18 -0.52 19.84
CA PHE A 251 3.64 -0.61 19.73
C PHE A 251 4.20 -1.58 20.77
N THR A 252 3.86 -2.86 20.62
CA THR A 252 4.49 -3.93 21.39
C THR A 252 5.94 -4.13 20.96
N ASP A 253 6.78 -4.74 21.79
CA ASP A 253 8.18 -5.01 21.46
C ASP A 253 8.34 -5.75 20.12
N GLY A 254 7.44 -6.69 19.82
CA GLY A 254 7.42 -7.39 18.54
C GLY A 254 7.20 -6.46 17.36
N TYR A 255 6.23 -5.55 17.46
CA TYR A 255 5.92 -4.60 16.39
C TYR A 255 7.00 -3.52 16.25
N VAL A 256 7.58 -3.06 17.36
CA VAL A 256 8.75 -2.17 17.37
C VAL A 256 9.94 -2.83 16.68
N ARG A 257 10.19 -4.12 16.92
CA ARG A 257 11.22 -4.88 16.20
C ARG A 257 10.94 -4.99 14.71
N THR A 258 9.69 -5.25 14.30
CA THR A 258 9.30 -5.26 12.88
C THR A 258 9.57 -3.92 12.21
N ILE A 259 9.15 -2.81 12.82
CA ILE A 259 9.41 -1.46 12.32
C ILE A 259 10.93 -1.16 12.31
N GLY A 260 11.63 -1.60 13.34
CA GLY A 260 13.07 -1.46 13.48
C GLY A 260 13.88 -2.19 12.40
N ALA A 261 13.43 -3.37 11.97
CA ALA A 261 14.08 -4.13 10.91
C ALA A 261 13.79 -3.60 9.50
N ALA A 262 12.80 -2.72 9.34
CA ALA A 262 12.39 -2.23 8.03
C ALA A 262 13.36 -1.18 7.46
N VAL A 263 13.58 -1.24 6.14
CA VAL A 263 14.33 -0.23 5.38
C VAL A 263 13.37 0.90 4.95
N PRO A 264 13.55 2.16 5.43
CA PRO A 264 12.63 3.28 5.17
C PRO A 264 12.85 3.96 3.82
N ARG A 265 13.34 3.20 2.84
CA ARG A 265 13.65 3.65 1.48
C ARG A 265 13.35 2.51 0.51
N LEU A 266 13.18 2.85 -0.77
CA LEU A 266 12.88 1.90 -1.84
C LEU A 266 11.65 1.03 -1.52
N MET A 267 10.67 1.60 -0.84
CA MET A 267 9.49 0.91 -0.34
C MET A 267 8.56 0.46 -1.46
N PHE A 268 7.71 -0.53 -1.18
CA PHE A 268 6.64 -0.89 -2.10
C PHE A 268 5.56 0.20 -2.10
N ALA A 269 4.99 0.48 -3.26
CA ALA A 269 3.92 1.46 -3.40
C ALA A 269 2.79 0.91 -4.29
N ARG A 270 1.56 1.31 -3.95
CA ARG A 270 0.36 1.12 -4.78
C ARG A 270 -0.58 2.31 -4.62
N ASP A 271 -1.71 2.27 -5.31
CA ASP A 271 -2.80 3.26 -5.24
C ASP A 271 -3.25 3.61 -3.81
N GLN A 272 -3.12 2.68 -2.86
CA GLN A 272 -3.47 2.89 -1.46
C GLN A 272 -2.39 3.61 -0.62
N GLY A 273 -1.15 3.74 -1.11
CA GLY A 273 -0.04 4.33 -0.37
C GLY A 273 1.29 3.59 -0.54
N VAL A 274 2.26 4.01 0.26
CA VAL A 274 3.61 3.46 0.32
C VAL A 274 3.77 2.69 1.62
N MET A 275 4.36 1.49 1.60
CA MET A 275 4.42 0.63 2.77
C MET A 275 5.84 0.35 3.29
N LEU A 276 5.99 0.41 4.61
CA LEU A 276 7.20 0.04 5.35
C LEU A 276 7.00 -1.29 6.08
N GLY A 277 8.04 -2.13 6.07
CA GLY A 277 8.07 -3.39 6.83
C GLY A 277 6.97 -4.36 6.41
N ASP A 278 6.89 -4.67 5.12
CA ASP A 278 5.94 -5.63 4.54
C ASP A 278 4.47 -5.36 4.89
N GLY A 279 4.11 -4.07 4.87
CA GLY A 279 2.75 -3.62 5.17
C GLY A 279 2.50 -3.28 6.64
N ALA A 280 3.52 -3.35 7.50
CA ALA A 280 3.44 -2.95 8.90
C ALA A 280 2.97 -1.49 9.04
N VAL A 281 3.44 -0.58 8.21
CA VAL A 281 3.07 0.85 8.24
C VAL A 281 2.76 1.32 6.82
N TRP A 282 1.69 2.08 6.66
CA TRP A 282 1.28 2.69 5.38
C TRP A 282 1.36 4.21 5.46
N PHE A 283 1.90 4.82 4.42
CA PHE A 283 2.05 6.26 4.25
C PHE A 283 1.24 6.75 3.05
N ASP A 284 0.65 7.94 3.16
CA ASP A 284 0.07 8.65 2.01
C ASP A 284 1.12 9.42 1.20
N ALA A 285 0.66 10.07 0.14
CA ALA A 285 1.49 10.87 -0.77
C ALA A 285 2.31 11.98 -0.08
N ASN A 286 1.86 12.45 1.09
CA ASN A 286 2.51 13.51 1.86
C ASN A 286 3.42 12.94 2.96
N GLY A 287 3.63 11.63 3.00
CA GLY A 287 4.40 10.95 4.03
C GLY A 287 3.68 10.86 5.39
N ARG A 288 2.37 11.08 5.47
CA ARG A 288 1.64 10.88 6.72
C ARG A 288 1.26 9.42 6.89
N VAL A 289 1.37 8.89 8.11
CA VAL A 289 0.94 7.52 8.41
C VAL A 289 -0.58 7.42 8.34
N ILE A 290 -1.07 6.51 7.52
CA ILE A 290 -2.50 6.25 7.27
C ILE A 290 -2.96 4.88 7.76
N GLY A 291 -2.03 3.97 8.05
CA GLY A 291 -2.35 2.63 8.53
C GLY A 291 -1.22 2.01 9.34
N LEU A 292 -1.59 1.31 10.42
CA LEU A 292 -0.69 0.47 11.20
C LEU A 292 -1.25 -0.96 11.23
N ASN A 293 -0.48 -1.93 10.75
CA ASN A 293 -0.89 -3.33 10.73
C ASN A 293 0.01 -4.15 11.63
N ARG A 294 -0.55 -4.62 12.74
CA ARG A 294 0.08 -5.59 13.62
C ARG A 294 -0.56 -6.96 13.40
N SER A 295 0.09 -7.76 12.57
CA SER A 295 -0.17 -9.20 12.40
C SER A 295 0.05 -9.95 13.71
#